data_AF-F2II48-F1
#
_entry.id   AF-F2II48-F1
#
_cell.length_a   1.000
_cell.length_b   1.000
_cell.length_c   1.000
_cell.angle_alpha   90.00
_cell.angle_beta   90.00
_cell.angle_gamma   90.00
#
_symmetry.space_group_name_H-M   'P 1'
#
loop_
_entity.id
_entity.type
_entity.pdbx_description
1 polymer ?
#
loop_
_entity_poly.entity_id
_entity_poly.type
_entity_poly.pdbx_seq_one_letter_code
_entity_poly.pdbx_strand_id
1 'polypeptide(L)' 'MKKIMLVAAVATFAIGLGSCKKEYTCECSYTFGSETLTSSSKITAKKKDAETACTANQVSGYTCKIK' A
#
# COMPACT_ATOMS: atom_id res chain seq x y z
N MET A 1 -6.40 4.92 24.85
CA MET A 1 -5.83 3.56 24.78
C MET A 1 -6.61 2.72 23.78
N LYS A 2 -6.06 2.54 22.56
CA LYS A 2 -6.12 1.35 21.70
C LYS A 2 -5.34 1.68 20.42
N LYS A 3 -4.02 1.64 20.57
CA LYS A 3 -3.01 1.16 19.63
C LYS A 3 -3.13 1.66 18.17
N ILE A 4 -2.60 2.86 17.96
CA ILE A 4 -1.95 3.24 16.70
C ILE A 4 -0.66 2.41 16.64
N MET A 5 -0.75 1.16 16.21
CA MET A 5 0.40 0.29 16.00
C MET A 5 0.41 -0.20 14.56
N LEU A 6 0.78 0.65 13.62
CA LEU A 6 1.23 0.21 12.29
C LEU A 6 2.30 1.18 11.76
N VAL A 7 3.35 1.40 12.56
CA VAL A 7 4.62 1.97 12.10
C VAL A 7 5.70 0.93 12.38
N ALA A 8 5.81 -0.07 11.51
CA ALA A 8 6.99 -0.93 11.41
C ALA A 8 6.89 -1.76 10.14
N ALA A 9 8.05 -2.01 9.54
CA ALA A 9 8.28 -2.89 8.41
C ALA A 9 7.94 -2.34 7.02
N VAL A 10 8.73 -1.36 6.54
CA VAL A 10 9.25 -1.43 5.16
C VAL A 10 10.69 -0.91 5.14
N ALA A 11 11.54 -1.53 5.94
CA ALA A 11 13.00 -1.36 5.89
C ALA A 11 13.65 -2.72 5.64
N THR A 12 13.19 -3.44 4.63
CA THR A 12 13.89 -4.63 4.14
C THR A 12 13.92 -4.60 2.61
N PHE A 13 15.12 -4.79 2.07
CA PHE A 13 15.43 -4.99 0.66
C PHE A 13 15.36 -3.77 -0.25
N ALA A 14 16.31 -2.84 -0.09
CA ALA A 14 16.74 -1.92 -1.15
C ALA A 14 18.14 -2.25 -1.70
N ILE A 15 18.53 -3.53 -1.70
CA ILE A 15 19.75 -4.01 -2.38
C ILE A 15 19.29 -4.98 -3.48
N GLY A 16 19.43 -4.58 -4.75
CA GLY A 16 18.96 -5.33 -5.91
C GLY A 16 18.65 -4.41 -7.07
N LEU A 17 19.72 -3.93 -7.70
CA LEU A 17 19.73 -3.01 -8.82
C LEU A 17 19.07 -3.65 -10.07
N GLY A 18 18.21 -2.91 -10.76
CA GLY A 18 17.98 -3.07 -12.21
C GLY A 18 16.68 -3.72 -12.69
N SER A 19 16.27 -4.88 -12.18
CA SER A 19 15.22 -5.69 -12.86
C SER A 19 14.28 -6.50 -11.96
N CYS A 20 14.45 -6.46 -10.63
CA CYS A 20 13.58 -7.19 -9.71
C CYS A 20 12.23 -6.47 -9.56
N LYS A 21 11.21 -6.91 -10.30
CA LYS A 21 9.82 -6.66 -9.90
C LYS A 21 9.65 -7.26 -8.51
N LYS A 22 9.18 -6.46 -7.56
CA LYS A 22 8.90 -6.90 -6.20
C LYS A 22 7.39 -6.99 -6.05
N GLU A 23 6.95 -7.97 -5.27
CA GLU A 23 5.56 -8.04 -4.85
C GLU A 23 5.34 -7.00 -3.75
N TYR A 24 4.43 -6.07 -4.02
CA TYR A 24 3.98 -5.00 -3.13
C TYR A 24 2.53 -5.25 -2.78
N THR A 25 2.14 -4.92 -1.55
CA THR A 25 0.73 -5.02 -1.15
C THR A 25 0.11 -3.63 -1.22
N CYS A 26 -0.82 -3.39 -2.15
CA CYS A 26 -1.62 -2.18 -2.16
C CYS A 26 -2.80 -2.36 -1.20
N GLU A 27 -2.84 -1.55 -0.14
CA GLU A 27 -3.93 -1.53 0.82
C GLU A 27 -4.74 -0.23 0.64
N CYS A 28 -6.02 -0.38 0.31
CA CYS A 28 -6.98 0.70 0.20
C CYS A 28 -7.92 0.68 1.39
N SER A 29 -8.05 1.81 2.08
CA SER A 29 -9.03 2.00 3.13
C SER A 29 -10.13 2.97 2.70
N TYR A 30 -11.35 2.71 3.15
CA TYR A 30 -12.51 3.58 2.99
C TYR A 30 -13.17 3.79 4.34
N THR A 31 -13.49 5.04 4.66
CA THR A 31 -14.20 5.35 5.90
C THR A 31 -15.65 5.70 5.58
N PHE A 32 -16.58 4.92 6.11
CA PHE A 32 -18.01 5.17 6.03
C PHE A 32 -18.57 5.37 7.43
N GLY A 33 -19.02 6.58 7.75
CA GLY A 33 -19.43 6.92 9.11
C GLY A 33 -18.29 6.74 10.10
N SER A 34 -18.46 5.81 11.05
CA SER A 34 -17.46 5.46 12.07
C SER A 34 -16.62 4.22 11.73
N GLU A 35 -16.87 3.56 10.60
CA GLU A 35 -16.21 2.30 10.23
C GLU A 35 -15.17 2.52 9.15
N THR A 36 -14.01 1.86 9.28
CA THR A 36 -12.97 1.83 8.25
C THR A 36 -12.91 0.44 7.64
N LEU A 37 -13.22 0.34 6.36
CA LEU A 37 -13.09 -0.86 5.57
C LEU A 37 -11.73 -0.86 4.90
N THR A 38 -10.99 -1.97 4.98
CA THR A 38 -9.71 -2.14 4.30
C THR A 38 -9.78 -3.27 3.28
N SER A 39 -9.23 -3.04 2.10
CA SER A 39 -9.05 -4.02 1.05
C SER A 39 -7.59 -4.04 0.62
N SER A 40 -7.02 -5.22 0.40
CA SER A 40 -5.64 -5.37 -0.03
C SER A 40 -5.52 -6.18 -1.32
N SER A 41 -4.59 -5.77 -2.19
CA SER A 41 -4.26 -6.46 -3.43
C SER A 41 -2.74 -6.53 -3.60
N LYS A 42 -2.26 -7.56 -4.31
CA LYS A 42 -0.83 -7.77 -4.55
C LYS A 42 -0.45 -7.27 -5.94
N ILE A 43 0.65 -6.54 -6.03
CA ILE A 43 1.15 -5.94 -7.27
C ILE A 43 2.63 -6.29 -7.41
N THR A 44 2.98 -7.01 -8.47
CA THR A 44 4.38 -7.34 -8.78
C THR A 44 4.92 -6.38 -9.84
N ALA A 45 5.57 -5.31 -9.42
CA ALA A 45 6.09 -4.28 -10.32
C ALA A 45 7.36 -3.62 -9.76
N LYS A 46 7.92 -2.65 -10.49
CA LYS A 46 8.91 -1.75 -9.88
C LYS A 46 8.19 -0.89 -8.86
N LYS A 47 8.88 -0.48 -7.79
CA LYS A 47 8.29 0.33 -6.72
C LYS A 47 7.44 1.51 -7.24
N LYS A 48 7.99 2.29 -8.17
CA LYS A 48 7.33 3.46 -8.76
C LYS A 48 6.07 3.09 -9.56
N ASP A 49 6.12 1.99 -10.31
CA ASP A 49 5.00 1.49 -11.10
C ASP A 49 3.91 0.93 -10.19
N ALA A 50 4.31 0.23 -9.12
CA ALA A 50 3.40 -0.25 -8.10
C ALA A 50 2.71 0.93 -7.39
N GLU A 51 3.47 1.95 -6.96
CA GLU A 51 2.92 3.13 -6.30
C GLU A 51 1.91 3.82 -7.20
N THR A 52 2.25 4.00 -8.47
CA THR A 52 1.35 4.59 -9.48
C THR A 52 0.09 3.73 -9.66
N ALA A 53 0.23 2.41 -9.80
CA ALA A 53 -0.92 1.51 -9.95
C ALA A 53 -1.83 1.48 -8.71
N CYS A 54 -1.23 1.55 -7.51
CA CYS A 54 -1.95 1.56 -6.24
C CYS A 54 -2.69 2.88 -6.01
N THR A 55 -2.12 4.02 -6.43
CA THR A 55 -2.72 5.33 -6.23
C THR A 55 -3.57 5.82 -7.40
N ALA A 56 -3.44 5.22 -8.60
CA ALA A 56 -4.24 5.57 -9.78
C ALA A 56 -5.76 5.44 -9.54
N ASN A 57 -6.18 4.60 -8.60
CA ASN A 57 -7.58 4.40 -8.23
C ASN A 57 -7.97 5.14 -6.93
N GLN A 58 -7.23 6.17 -6.51
CA GLN A 58 -7.66 7.02 -5.40
C GLN A 58 -8.89 7.84 -5.83
N VAL A 59 -10.07 7.30 -5.51
CA VAL A 59 -11.36 7.98 -5.64
C VAL A 59 -11.66 8.71 -4.31
N SER A 60 -12.33 9.87 -4.35
CA SER A 60 -12.71 10.62 -3.15
C SER A 60 -13.37 9.73 -2.10
N GLY A 61 -12.74 9.64 -0.92
CA GLY A 61 -13.14 8.79 0.20
C GLY A 61 -12.25 7.56 0.44
N TYR A 62 -11.45 7.15 -0.55
CA TYR A 62 -10.55 6.00 -0.45
C TYR A 62 -9.08 6.44 -0.29
N THR A 63 -8.37 5.87 0.68
CA THR A 63 -6.93 6.06 0.88
C THR A 63 -6.18 4.77 0.52
N CYS A 64 -5.55 4.74 -0.65
CA CYS A 64 -4.70 3.61 -1.09
C CYS A 64 -3.22 3.87 -0.83
N LYS A 65 -2.51 2.91 -0.22
CA LYS A 65 -1.07 2.96 0.09
C LYS A 65 -0.40 1.60 -0.14
N ILE A 66 0.88 1.63 -0.51
CA ILE A 66 1.69 0.42 -0.57
C ILE A 66 2.25 0.05 0.80
N LYS A 67 2.12 -1.22 1.15
CA LYS A 67 2.83 -1.95 2.20
C LYS A 67 3.91 -2.83 1.57
#